data_AF-F9UFA9-F1
#
_entry.id   AF-F9UFA9-F1
#
_cell.length_a   1.000
_cell.length_b   1.000
_cell.length_c   1.000
_cell.angle_alpha   90.00
_cell.angle_beta   90.00
_cell.angle_gamma   90.00
#
_symmetry.space_group_name_H-M   'P 1'
#
loop_
_entity.id
_entity.type
_entity.pdbx_description
1 polymer ?
#
loop_
_entity_poly.entity_id
_entity_poly.type
_entity_poly.pdbx_seq_one_letter_code
_entity_poly.pdbx_strand_id
1 'polypeptide(L)'
;MTNAPCIYGHRPASGERGSARECRPSWREDLCPVWLDLVVAPRSFRVFRDHEIAARRVVGHDGNDIPCFQAFDYRRLDVRSDDDEDYYLAVAYSESLSAWRLHDGRWLVYRRLEPLGEEDAATCALSIDERMPR
;
A
#
# COMPACT_ATOMS: atom_id res chain seq x y z
N MET A 1 21.64 -18.28 0.21
CA MET A 1 20.22 -17.97 0.40
C MET A 1 19.98 -16.56 -0.11
N THR A 2 19.36 -16.45 -1.27
CA THR A 2 19.15 -15.21 -2.02
C THR A 2 18.19 -14.31 -1.25
N ASN A 3 18.67 -13.18 -0.75
CA ASN A 3 17.83 -12.07 -0.27
C ASN A 3 17.08 -11.49 -1.46
N ALA A 4 16.02 -12.19 -1.92
CA ALA A 4 15.11 -11.61 -2.90
C ALA A 4 14.43 -10.40 -2.22
N PRO A 5 14.53 -9.18 -2.79
CA PRO A 5 13.86 -8.02 -2.24
C PRO A 5 12.37 -8.31 -2.15
N CYS A 6 11.77 -8.05 -0.99
CA CYS A 6 10.39 -8.44 -0.75
C CYS A 6 9.46 -7.90 -1.85
N ILE A 7 8.73 -8.79 -2.54
CA ILE A 7 7.84 -8.40 -3.63
C ILE A 7 6.69 -7.48 -3.17
N TYR A 8 6.41 -7.46 -1.85
CA TYR A 8 5.42 -6.58 -1.22
C TYR A 8 6.01 -5.25 -0.74
N GLY A 9 7.32 -5.00 -0.92
CA GLY A 9 8.01 -3.73 -0.69
C GLY A 9 8.02 -3.27 0.77
N HIS A 10 9.22 -3.00 1.29
CA HIS A 10 9.39 -2.38 2.59
C HIS A 10 8.86 -0.92 2.56
N ARG A 11 7.88 -0.60 3.40
CA ARG A 11 8.19 0.43 4.40
C ARG A 11 9.14 -0.28 5.37
N PRO A 12 10.40 0.16 5.55
CA PRO A 12 11.18 -0.37 6.65
C PRO A 12 10.43 0.06 7.90
N ALA A 13 9.87 -0.91 8.64
CA ALA A 13 9.60 -0.67 10.05
C ALA A 13 10.92 -0.18 10.63
N SER A 14 10.95 1.06 11.11
CA SER A 14 12.09 1.63 11.78
C SER A 14 12.40 0.77 13.00
N GLY A 15 13.33 -0.17 12.84
CA GLY A 15 13.81 -1.07 13.88
C GLY A 15 13.03 -2.39 13.98
N GLU A 16 13.57 -3.45 13.38
CA GLU A 16 13.71 -4.76 14.02
C GLU A 16 14.54 -5.68 13.10
N ARG A 17 15.79 -5.91 13.48
CA ARG A 17 16.61 -6.97 12.88
C ARG A 17 16.16 -8.29 13.48
N GLY A 18 15.83 -9.27 12.64
CA GLY A 18 15.79 -10.67 13.05
C GLY A 18 14.41 -11.31 12.94
N SER A 19 14.12 -11.79 11.74
CA SER A 19 13.29 -12.96 11.43
C SER A 19 13.01 -12.82 9.95
N ALA A 20 13.21 -13.89 9.17
CA ALA A 20 12.68 -13.97 7.82
C ALA A 20 11.14 -13.99 7.93
N ARG A 21 10.55 -12.83 8.23
CA ARG A 21 9.12 -12.59 8.07
C ARG A 21 8.87 -12.92 6.62
N GLU A 22 8.16 -14.02 6.42
CA GLU A 22 7.62 -14.43 5.15
C GLU A 22 7.12 -13.16 4.48
N CYS A 23 7.77 -12.77 3.38
CA CYS A 23 7.47 -11.53 2.69
C CYS A 23 5.99 -11.61 2.33
N ARG A 24 5.15 -10.96 3.12
CA ARG A 24 3.70 -10.95 3.02
C ARG A 24 3.29 -9.50 3.19
N PRO A 25 2.31 -9.03 2.42
CA PRO A 25 1.86 -7.66 2.54
C PRO A 25 1.26 -7.48 3.94
N SER A 26 1.66 -6.41 4.61
CA SER A 26 1.15 -6.05 5.93
C SER A 26 -0.25 -5.47 5.82
N TRP A 27 -1.23 -6.29 5.43
CA TRP A 27 -2.63 -5.89 5.30
C TRP A 27 -3.24 -5.38 6.63
N ARG A 28 -2.56 -5.56 7.76
CA ARG A 28 -2.98 -5.07 9.09
C ARG A 28 -2.37 -3.72 9.48
N GLU A 29 -1.30 -3.25 8.82
CA GLU A 29 -0.54 -2.07 9.27
C GLU A 29 -1.39 -0.79 9.31
N ASP A 30 -2.24 -0.59 8.30
CA ASP A 30 -3.13 0.58 8.21
C ASP A 30 -4.53 0.32 8.80
N LEU A 31 -4.78 -0.89 9.33
CA LEU A 31 -6.08 -1.27 9.86
C LEU A 31 -6.14 -0.98 11.35
N CYS A 32 -6.96 0.00 11.75
CA CYS A 32 -7.19 0.28 13.16
C CYS A 32 -7.76 -0.98 13.87
N PRO A 33 -7.29 -1.36 15.07
CA PRO A 33 -7.68 -2.59 15.75
C PRO A 33 -9.18 -2.82 15.89
N VAL A 34 -9.98 -1.75 16.01
CA VAL A 34 -11.45 -1.83 16.09
C VAL A 34 -12.10 -2.49 14.87
N TRP A 35 -11.44 -2.44 13.71
CA TRP A 35 -11.93 -3.04 12.47
C TRP A 35 -11.41 -4.46 12.23
N LEU A 36 -10.42 -4.91 13.00
CA LEU A 36 -9.72 -6.17 12.75
C LEU A 36 -10.67 -7.37 12.71
N ASP A 37 -11.64 -7.40 13.62
CA ASP A 37 -12.63 -8.47 13.75
C ASP A 37 -13.84 -8.29 12.81
N LEU A 38 -13.93 -7.16 12.11
CA LEU A 38 -15.02 -6.83 11.20
C LEU A 38 -14.67 -7.11 9.73
N VAL A 39 -13.39 -7.31 9.43
CA VAL A 39 -12.88 -7.56 8.08
C VAL A 39 -12.62 -9.04 7.81
N VAL A 40 -12.80 -9.44 6.55
CA VAL A 40 -12.45 -10.79 6.10
C VAL A 40 -10.93 -10.89 5.89
N ALA A 41 -10.27 -11.71 6.70
CA ALA A 41 -8.82 -11.88 6.62
C ALA A 41 -8.37 -12.58 5.31
N PRO A 42 -7.42 -12.00 4.56
CA PRO A 42 -6.86 -12.64 3.37
C PRO A 42 -6.00 -13.86 3.74
N ARG A 43 -6.10 -14.91 2.92
CA ARG A 43 -5.30 -16.14 2.98
C ARG A 43 -4.25 -16.24 1.88
N SER A 44 -4.49 -15.61 0.74
CA SER A 44 -3.55 -15.56 -0.38
C SER A 44 -3.45 -14.14 -0.93
N PHE A 45 -2.36 -13.85 -1.65
CA PHE A 45 -2.13 -12.53 -2.23
C PHE A 45 -1.63 -12.65 -3.68
N ARG A 46 -2.06 -11.73 -4.53
CA ARG A 46 -1.56 -11.53 -5.89
C ARG A 46 -0.99 -10.12 -6.01
N VAL A 47 0.19 -9.98 -6.60
CA VAL A 47 0.87 -8.69 -6.78
C VAL A 47 0.95 -8.39 -8.26
N PHE A 48 0.55 -7.18 -8.61
CA PHE A 48 0.66 -6.60 -9.93
C PHE A 48 1.56 -5.38 -9.82
N ARG A 49 2.55 -5.29 -10.70
CA ARG A 49 3.46 -4.15 -10.77
C ARG A 49 3.37 -3.58 -12.17
N ASP A 50 3.25 -2.27 -12.25
CA ASP A 50 3.56 -1.57 -13.47
C ASP A 50 5.07 -1.27 -13.45
N HIS A 51 5.75 -1.48 -14.57
CA HIS A 51 7.18 -1.22 -14.70
C HIS A 51 7.45 0.12 -15.40
N GLU A 52 6.46 0.65 -16.12
CA GLU A 52 6.52 1.95 -16.76
C GLU A 52 6.12 3.05 -15.78
N ILE A 53 5.20 2.73 -14.87
CA ILE A 53 4.74 3.60 -13.80
C ILE A 53 5.24 3.03 -12.47
N ALA A 54 5.72 3.88 -11.55
CA ALA A 54 6.05 3.47 -10.18
C ALA A 54 4.76 3.21 -9.37
N ALA A 55 4.02 2.18 -9.80
CA ALA A 55 2.74 1.76 -9.28
C ALA A 55 2.72 0.26 -8.97
N ARG A 56 1.98 -0.09 -7.93
CA ARG A 56 1.77 -1.48 -7.55
C ARG A 56 0.37 -1.66 -7.02
N ARG A 57 -0.18 -2.85 -7.29
CA ARG A 57 -1.45 -3.31 -6.74
C ARG A 57 -1.26 -4.67 -6.09
N VAL A 58 -1.84 -4.84 -4.91
CA VAL A 58 -1.92 -6.12 -4.20
C VAL A 58 -3.38 -6.47 -4.03
N VAL A 59 -3.77 -7.71 -4.33
CA VAL A 59 -5.12 -8.22 -4.08
C VAL A 59 -5.03 -9.44 -3.18
N GLY A 60 -5.62 -9.36 -2.00
CA GLY A 60 -5.77 -10.47 -1.07
C GLY A 60 -7.10 -11.19 -1.27
N HIS A 61 -7.07 -12.52 -1.21
CA HIS A 61 -8.26 -13.36 -1.36
C HIS A 61 -8.48 -14.19 -0.09
N ASP A 62 -9.75 -14.46 0.24
CA ASP A 62 -10.14 -15.27 1.38
C ASP A 62 -10.00 -16.79 1.13
N GLY A 63 -10.57 -17.62 2.00
CA GLY A 63 -10.54 -19.08 1.85
C GLY A 63 -11.34 -19.64 0.67
N ASN A 64 -12.17 -18.83 0.01
CA ASN A 64 -12.97 -19.19 -1.14
C ASN A 64 -12.45 -18.54 -2.43
N ASP A 65 -11.22 -18.00 -2.43
CA ASP A 65 -10.62 -17.22 -3.51
C ASP A 65 -11.43 -15.96 -3.89
N ILE A 66 -12.19 -15.39 -2.94
CA ILE A 66 -12.92 -14.14 -3.18
C ILE A 66 -12.07 -12.96 -2.70
N PRO A 67 -11.91 -11.87 -3.49
CA PRO A 67 -11.19 -10.68 -3.06
C PRO A 67 -11.74 -10.11 -1.75
N CYS A 68 -10.85 -9.94 -0.78
CA CYS A 68 -11.18 -9.41 0.54
C CYS A 68 -10.21 -8.33 1.04
N PHE A 69 -9.11 -8.12 0.32
CA PHE A 69 -8.16 -7.06 0.58
C PHE A 69 -7.64 -6.49 -0.73
N GLN A 70 -7.38 -5.18 -0.75
CA GLN A 70 -6.69 -4.51 -1.84
C GLN A 70 -5.74 -3.47 -1.28
N ALA A 71 -4.53 -3.46 -1.80
CA ALA A 71 -3.62 -2.33 -1.63
C ALA A 71 -3.24 -1.77 -3.00
N PHE A 72 -3.10 -0.47 -3.08
CA PHE A 72 -2.53 0.22 -4.22
C PHE A 72 -1.55 1.27 -3.71
N ASP A 73 -0.41 1.37 -4.38
CA ASP A 73 0.54 2.46 -4.18
C ASP A 73 0.97 2.99 -5.53
N TYR A 74 1.01 4.31 -5.64
CA TYR A 74 1.43 5.04 -6.82
C TYR A 74 2.35 6.17 -6.39
N ARG A 75 3.45 6.32 -7.13
CA ARG A 75 4.40 7.41 -6.95
C ARG A 75 4.62 8.08 -8.29
N ARG A 76 4.48 9.39 -8.30
CA ARG A 76 4.93 10.22 -9.41
C ARG A 76 6.34 10.70 -9.12
N LEU A 77 7.24 10.45 -10.07
CA LEU A 77 8.60 10.97 -10.03
C LEU A 77 8.68 12.17 -10.96
N ASP A 78 9.25 13.27 -10.47
CA ASP A 78 9.62 14.42 -11.30
C ASP A 78 11.15 14.57 -11.30
N VAL A 79 11.67 15.08 -12.41
CA VAL A 79 13.07 15.48 -12.50
C VAL A 79 13.24 16.80 -11.77
N ARG A 80 14.17 16.84 -10.83
CA ARG A 80 14.61 18.04 -10.13
C ARG A 80 16.08 18.30 -10.47
N SER A 81 16.50 19.55 -10.38
CA SER A 81 17.91 19.94 -10.38
C SER A 81 18.21 20.59 -9.05
N ASP A 82 19.39 20.34 -8.50
CA ASP A 82 19.94 21.15 -7.42
C ASP A 82 20.78 22.32 -8.00
N ASP A 83 21.33 23.14 -7.12
CA ASP A 83 22.10 24.34 -7.48
C ASP A 83 23.42 24.00 -8.21
N ASP A 84 23.85 22.73 -8.20
CA ASP A 84 25.08 22.23 -8.83
C ASP A 84 24.83 21.59 -10.22
N GLU A 85 23.68 21.88 -10.84
CA GLU A 85 23.27 21.46 -12.20
C GLU A 85 23.02 19.96 -12.39
N ASP A 86 22.99 19.16 -11.31
CA ASP A 86 22.73 17.72 -11.39
C ASP A 86 21.23 17.41 -11.40
N TYR A 87 20.78 16.66 -12.40
CA TYR A 87 19.40 16.21 -12.50
C TYR A 87 19.18 14.88 -11.77
N TYR A 88 18.17 14.84 -10.89
CA TYR A 88 17.77 13.62 -10.18
C TYR A 88 16.26 13.43 -10.17
N LEU A 89 15.82 12.16 -10.05
CA LEU A 89 14.40 11.82 -9.88
C LEU A 89 14.02 11.94 -8.41
N ALA A 90 13.05 12.80 -8.12
CA ALA A 90 12.45 12.94 -6.80
C ALA A 90 10.97 12.52 -6.85
N VAL A 91 10.47 11.92 -5.76
CA VAL A 91 9.02 11.70 -5.60
C VAL A 91 8.36 13.06 -5.43
N ALA A 92 7.49 13.43 -6.36
CA ALA A 92 6.72 14.68 -6.30
C ALA A 92 5.32 14.47 -5.69
N TYR A 93 4.81 13.25 -5.79
CA TYR A 93 3.49 12.88 -5.28
C TYR A 93 3.45 11.39 -4.98
N SER A 94 2.81 11.01 -3.89
CA SER A 94 2.44 9.62 -3.68
C SER A 94 1.01 9.48 -3.18
N GLU A 95 0.37 8.41 -3.65
CA GLU A 95 -0.95 8.00 -3.23
C GLU A 95 -0.91 6.53 -2.84
N SER A 96 -1.55 6.21 -1.73
CA SER A 96 -1.76 4.83 -1.32
C SER A 96 -3.19 4.61 -0.87
N LEU A 97 -3.71 3.43 -1.19
CA LEU A 97 -5.03 2.98 -0.79
C LEU A 97 -4.89 1.58 -0.21
N SER A 98 -5.49 1.37 0.96
CA SER A 98 -5.71 0.06 1.57
C SER A 98 -7.21 -0.13 1.74
N ALA A 99 -7.75 -1.25 1.28
CA ALA A 99 -9.16 -1.55 1.38
C ALA A 99 -9.40 -2.99 1.84
N TRP A 100 -10.38 -3.15 2.71
CA TRP A 100 -10.73 -4.43 3.34
C TRP A 100 -12.21 -4.68 3.17
N ARG A 101 -12.57 -5.88 2.72
CA ARG A 101 -13.96 -6.30 2.69
C ARG A 101 -14.42 -6.63 4.11
N LEU A 102 -15.50 -5.98 4.53
CA LEU A 102 -16.20 -6.27 5.77
C LEU A 102 -17.00 -7.57 5.65
N HIS A 103 -17.34 -8.17 6.78
CA HIS A 103 -18.19 -9.39 6.81
C HIS A 103 -19.57 -9.20 6.18
N ASP A 104 -20.08 -7.96 6.13
CA ASP A 104 -21.35 -7.62 5.47
C ASP A 104 -21.23 -7.40 3.96
N GLY A 105 -20.02 -7.50 3.39
CA GLY A 105 -19.74 -7.37 1.96
C GLY A 105 -19.33 -5.97 1.50
N ARG A 106 -19.50 -4.94 2.33
CA ARG A 106 -18.99 -3.58 2.06
C ARG A 106 -17.48 -3.53 2.20
N TRP A 107 -16.87 -2.42 1.81
CA TRP A 107 -15.43 -2.22 1.81
C TRP A 107 -15.05 -1.05 2.70
N LEU A 108 -14.25 -1.30 3.73
CA LEU A 108 -13.55 -0.27 4.46
C LEU A 108 -12.39 0.21 3.60
N VAL A 109 -12.32 1.50 3.30
CA VAL A 109 -11.31 2.09 2.42
C VAL A 109 -10.55 3.16 3.17
N TYR A 110 -9.24 2.97 3.30
CA TYR A 110 -8.30 3.94 3.81
C TYR A 110 -7.45 4.48 2.66
N ARG A 111 -7.46 5.80 2.48
CA ARG A 111 -6.66 6.49 1.46
C ARG A 111 -5.69 7.43 2.14
N ARG A 112 -4.47 7.50 1.60
CA ARG A 112 -3.44 8.46 2.00
C ARG A 112 -2.86 9.14 0.77
N LEU A 113 -2.81 10.44 0.83
CA LEU A 113 -2.25 11.33 -0.18
C LEU A 113 -1.08 12.08 0.46
N GLU A 114 0.11 11.92 -0.10
CA GLU A 114 1.32 12.61 0.34
C GLU A 114 1.86 13.42 -0.86
N PRO A 115 1.41 14.68 -1.04
CA PRO A 115 2.11 15.62 -1.92
C PRO A 115 3.50 15.87 -1.35
N LEU A 116 4.55 15.72 -2.17
CA LEU A 116 5.91 16.04 -1.75
C LEU A 116 6.30 17.39 -2.34
N GLY A 117 6.21 18.43 -1.50
CA GLY A 117 6.52 19.84 -1.74
C GLY A 117 6.49 20.59 -0.39
N GLU A 118 7.11 21.76 -0.30
CA GLU A 118 7.53 22.37 0.98
C GLU A 118 6.44 22.71 2.02
N GLU A 119 5.13 22.59 1.74
CA GLU A 119 4.11 23.04 2.70
C GLU A 119 2.86 22.15 2.86
N ASP A 120 2.68 21.09 2.07
CA ASP A 120 1.43 20.32 2.12
C ASP A 120 1.51 19.10 3.05
N ALA A 121 0.62 19.07 4.06
CA ALA A 121 0.51 17.96 4.99
C ALA A 121 -0.12 16.72 4.31
N ALA A 122 0.37 15.54 4.69
CA ALA A 122 -0.24 14.27 4.28
C ALA A 122 -1.73 14.23 4.68
N THR A 123 -2.60 13.94 3.73
CA THR A 123 -4.05 13.80 3.98
C THR A 123 -4.41 12.34 4.06
N CYS A 124 -5.17 11.96 5.09
CA CYS A 124 -5.70 10.61 5.27
C CYS A 124 -7.23 10.64 5.34
N ALA A 125 -7.89 9.67 4.70
CA ALA A 125 -9.34 9.53 4.75
C ALA A 125 -9.72 8.06 4.98
N LEU A 126 -10.71 7.83 5.84
CA LEU A 126 -11.34 6.53 6.05
C LEU A 126 -12.80 6.62 5.60
N SER A 127 -13.23 5.66 4.80
CA SER A 127 -14.58 5.63 4.22
C SER A 127 -15.09 4.20 4.10
N ILE A 128 -16.40 4.03 3.89
CA ILE A 128 -17.02 2.75 3.56
C ILE A 128 -17.59 2.86 2.15
N ASP A 129 -17.30 1.88 1.31
CA ASP A 129 -17.79 1.78 -0.06
C ASP A 129 -18.58 0.47 -0.25
N GLU A 130 -19.58 0.47 -1.13
CA GLU A 130 -20.40 -0.71 -1.42
C GLU A 130 -19.67 -1.71 -2.31
N ARG A 131 -18.57 -1.29 -2.94
CA ARG A 131 -17.83 -2.08 -3.92
C ARG A 131 -16.34 -1.99 -3.66
N MET A 132 -15.63 -3.00 -4.14
CA MET A 132 -14.17 -2.98 -4.17
C MET A 132 -13.69 -1.75 -4.97
N PRO A 133 -12.80 -0.91 -4.40
CA PRO A 133 -12.28 0.25 -5.09
C PRO A 133 -11.49 -0.14 -6.35
N ARG A 134 -11.62 0.65 -7.41
CA ARG A 134 -10.99 0.37 -8.70
C ARG A 134 -9.65 1.07 -8.82
#